data_AF-A0A9J6ZU19-F1
#
_entry.id   AF-A0A9J6ZU19-F1
#
_cell.length_a   1.000
_cell.length_b   1.000
_cell.length_c   1.000
_cell.angle_alpha   90.00
_cell.angle_beta   90.00
_cell.angle_gamma   90.00
#
_symmetry.space_group_name_H-M   'P 1'
#
loop_
_entity.id
_entity.type
_entity.pdbx_description
1 polymer ?
#
loop_
_entity_poly.entity_id
_entity_poly.type
_entity_poly.pdbx_seq_one_letter_code
_entity_poly.pdbx_strand_id
1 'polypeptide(L)'
;MMRNTLTAALLILSSPFALASDGESIYKQICSHCHVMQMGWEIKDKTTLKAPPFPGVTKMVRRIYNNEQQFVEFVSNYIKKPTRIRSRTKDAVIDRFGLMPNIGANISNEERKTVAKWMFNNVGRN
;
A
#
# COMPACT_ATOMS: atom_id res chain seq x y z
N MET A 1 35.73 -50.87 -30.35
CA MET A 1 35.80 -49.40 -30.30
C MET A 1 34.51 -48.87 -29.69
N MET A 2 34.54 -48.30 -28.47
CA MET A 2 33.38 -47.64 -27.87
C MET A 2 33.46 -46.14 -28.15
N ARG A 3 32.39 -45.57 -28.73
CA ARG A 3 32.23 -44.12 -28.92
C ARG A 3 31.57 -43.53 -27.67
N ASN A 4 32.35 -42.85 -26.84
CA ASN A 4 31.83 -42.12 -25.69
C ASN A 4 31.13 -40.83 -26.16
N THR A 5 29.81 -40.82 -26.19
CA THR A 5 29.01 -39.61 -26.48
C THR A 5 28.82 -38.79 -25.21
N LEU A 6 29.62 -37.74 -25.05
CA LEU A 6 29.45 -36.75 -23.98
C LEU A 6 28.24 -35.85 -24.27
N THR A 7 27.10 -36.13 -23.64
CA THR A 7 25.91 -35.27 -23.68
C THR A 7 26.07 -34.11 -22.69
N ALA A 8 26.34 -32.91 -23.20
CA ALA A 8 26.35 -31.69 -22.38
C ALA A 8 24.91 -31.28 -22.01
N ALA A 9 24.54 -31.43 -20.74
CA ALA A 9 23.25 -31.01 -20.23
C ALA A 9 23.23 -29.49 -19.99
N LEU A 10 22.52 -28.74 -20.84
CA LEU A 10 22.37 -27.30 -20.70
C LEU A 10 21.30 -26.98 -19.64
N LEU A 11 21.72 -26.70 -18.41
CA LEU A 11 20.84 -26.26 -17.33
C LEU A 11 20.32 -24.84 -17.59
N ILE A 12 19.08 -24.75 -18.08
CA ILE A 12 18.36 -23.48 -18.20
C ILE A 12 17.99 -23.00 -16.79
N LEU A 13 18.73 -22.01 -16.29
CA LEU A 13 18.40 -21.29 -15.06
C LEU A 13 17.17 -20.41 -15.29
N SER A 14 15.99 -20.99 -15.07
CA SER A 14 14.72 -20.26 -14.98
C SER A 14 14.68 -19.42 -13.70
N SER A 15 15.33 -18.26 -13.74
CA SER A 15 15.24 -17.27 -12.67
C SER A 15 13.78 -16.85 -12.48
N PRO A 16 13.19 -16.99 -11.27
CA PRO A 16 11.81 -16.60 -11.04
C PRO A 16 11.69 -15.08 -11.12
N PHE A 17 11.17 -14.58 -12.24
CA PHE A 17 10.67 -13.21 -12.33
C PHE A 17 9.48 -13.09 -11.36
N ALA A 18 9.76 -12.60 -10.16
CA ALA A 18 8.72 -12.20 -9.23
C ALA A 18 7.91 -11.06 -9.88
N LEU A 19 6.66 -11.36 -10.24
CA LEU A 19 5.70 -10.36 -10.72
C LEU A 19 5.44 -9.36 -9.60
N ALA A 20 6.15 -8.24 -9.63
CA ALA A 20 5.93 -7.14 -8.71
C ALA A 20 4.53 -6.57 -8.94
N SER A 21 3.63 -6.78 -7.98
CA SER A 21 2.31 -6.16 -7.97
C SER A 21 2.43 -4.64 -7.93
N ASP A 22 1.76 -3.95 -8.85
CA ASP A 22 1.71 -2.48 -8.84
C ASP A 22 0.91 -1.97 -7.62
N GLY A 23 1.09 -0.68 -7.29
CA GLY A 23 0.47 -0.09 -6.11
C GLY A 23 -1.06 0.02 -6.16
N GLU A 24 -1.66 0.08 -7.36
CA GLU A 24 -3.12 0.07 -7.51
C GLU A 24 -3.68 -1.32 -7.28
N SER A 25 -3.00 -2.36 -7.78
CA SER A 25 -3.32 -3.76 -7.51
C SER A 25 -3.26 -4.09 -6.01
N ILE A 26 -2.20 -3.65 -5.32
CA ILE A 26 -2.08 -3.79 -3.85
C ILE A 26 -3.22 -3.06 -3.13
N TYR A 27 -3.58 -1.84 -3.57
CA TYR A 27 -4.74 -1.13 -3.03
C TYR A 27 -6.04 -1.92 -3.23
N LYS A 28 -6.29 -2.43 -4.45
CA LYS A 28 -7.50 -3.19 -4.79
C LYS A 28 -7.63 -4.47 -3.98
N GLN A 29 -6.53 -5.18 -3.75
CA GLN A 29 -6.52 -6.45 -3.02
C GLN A 29 -6.63 -6.29 -1.49
N ILE A 30 -5.98 -5.26 -0.93
CA ILE A 30 -5.78 -5.16 0.54
C ILE A 30 -6.48 -3.93 1.14
N CYS A 31 -6.22 -2.74 0.59
CA CYS A 31 -6.67 -1.48 1.20
C CYS A 31 -8.17 -1.20 0.97
N SER A 32 -8.70 -1.67 -0.16
CA SER A 32 -10.10 -1.48 -0.60
C SER A 32 -11.13 -2.08 0.36
N HIS A 33 -10.75 -3.07 1.19
CA HIS A 33 -11.62 -3.74 2.14
C HIS A 33 -12.24 -2.78 3.18
N CYS A 34 -11.52 -1.68 3.48
CA CYS A 34 -11.94 -0.65 4.43
C CYS A 34 -12.02 0.76 3.81
N HIS A 35 -11.09 1.11 2.91
CA HIS A 35 -10.99 2.45 2.35
C HIS A 35 -11.57 2.51 0.93
N VAL A 36 -12.42 3.50 0.65
CA VAL A 36 -12.99 3.72 -0.69
C VAL A 36 -12.13 4.65 -1.55
N MET A 37 -12.10 4.41 -2.87
CA MET A 37 -11.43 5.26 -3.87
C MET A 37 -12.36 6.36 -4.39
N GLN A 38 -12.87 7.19 -3.47
CA GLN A 38 -13.69 8.37 -3.76
C GLN A 38 -13.24 9.49 -2.82
N MET A 39 -13.32 10.75 -3.24
CA MET A 39 -13.08 11.85 -2.31
C MET A 39 -14.25 12.00 -1.33
N GLY A 40 -13.96 12.48 -0.12
CA GLY A 40 -14.97 12.62 0.93
C GLY A 40 -16.12 13.58 0.65
N TRP A 41 -16.10 14.32 -0.46
CA TRP A 41 -17.20 15.18 -0.94
C TRP A 41 -18.07 14.51 -2.02
N GLU A 42 -17.58 13.48 -2.71
CA GLU A 42 -18.36 12.69 -3.69
C GLU A 42 -19.30 11.69 -3.00
N ILE A 43 -18.94 11.26 -1.79
CA ILE A 43 -19.67 10.25 -1.03
C ILE A 43 -20.92 10.89 -0.38
N LYS A 44 -22.11 10.55 -0.90
CA LYS A 44 -23.41 11.03 -0.41
C LYS A 44 -23.71 10.58 1.03
N ASP A 45 -23.75 9.27 1.25
CA ASP A 45 -23.86 8.68 2.59
C ASP A 45 -22.49 8.23 3.09
N LYS A 46 -22.06 8.79 4.22
CA LYS A 46 -20.77 8.52 4.85
C LYS A 46 -20.92 7.59 6.06
N THR A 47 -22.13 7.23 6.47
CA THR A 47 -22.39 6.40 7.66
C THR A 47 -21.93 4.95 7.45
N THR A 48 -21.99 4.47 6.20
CA THR A 48 -21.55 3.14 5.77
C THR A 48 -20.03 2.97 5.61
N LEU A 49 -19.24 4.05 5.77
CA LEU A 49 -17.79 3.98 5.61
C LEU A 49 -17.10 3.28 6.79
N LYS A 50 -16.37 2.19 6.51
CA LYS A 50 -15.53 1.48 7.49
C LYS A 50 -14.26 2.25 7.89
N ALA A 51 -13.73 3.08 6.99
CA ALA A 51 -12.52 3.87 7.22
C ALA A 51 -12.59 5.20 6.44
N PRO A 52 -11.69 6.17 6.72
CA PRO A 52 -11.65 7.43 5.98
C PRO A 52 -11.36 7.19 4.48
N PRO A 53 -11.90 7.99 3.55
CA PRO A 53 -11.70 7.76 2.12
C PRO A 53 -10.22 7.83 1.71
N PHE A 54 -9.77 6.87 0.90
CA PHE A 54 -8.35 6.65 0.58
C PHE A 54 -7.66 7.88 -0.04
N PRO A 55 -8.29 8.60 -0.99
CA PRO A 55 -7.76 9.85 -1.53
C PRO A 55 -7.62 10.96 -0.48
N GLY A 56 -8.55 11.02 0.50
CA GLY A 56 -8.52 12.00 1.58
C GLY A 56 -7.37 11.77 2.56
N VAL A 57 -7.11 10.52 2.93
CA VAL A 57 -5.94 10.14 3.75
C VAL A 57 -4.65 10.50 3.04
N THR A 58 -4.51 10.08 1.78
CA THR A 58 -3.33 10.39 0.95
C THR A 58 -3.06 11.89 0.86
N LYS A 59 -4.10 12.69 0.55
CA LYS A 59 -3.99 14.16 0.45
C LYS A 59 -3.63 14.81 1.78
N MET A 60 -4.10 14.28 2.91
CA MET A 60 -3.72 14.76 4.24
C MET A 60 -2.26 14.44 4.56
N VAL A 61 -1.83 13.18 4.39
CA VAL A 61 -0.46 12.75 4.70
C VAL A 61 0.55 13.48 3.81
N ARG A 62 0.25 13.71 2.52
CA ARG A 62 1.11 14.45 1.58
C ARG A 62 1.26 15.95 1.91
N ARG A 63 0.37 16.54 2.71
CA ARG A 63 0.56 17.91 3.23
C ARG A 63 1.58 17.98 4.37
N ILE A 64 1.79 16.87 5.08
CA ILE A 64 2.71 16.76 6.22
C ILE A 64 4.08 16.27 5.73
N TYR A 65 4.08 15.32 4.80
CA TYR A 65 5.26 14.77 4.15
C TYR A 65 5.18 15.08 2.65
N ASN A 66 5.76 16.22 2.28
CA ASN A 66 5.62 16.84 0.94
C ASN A 66 6.55 16.25 -0.14
N ASN A 67 7.47 15.36 0.25
CA ASN A 67 8.36 14.61 -0.64
C ASN A 67 8.07 13.11 -0.57
N GLU A 68 8.36 12.40 -1.66
CA GLU A 68 8.04 10.97 -1.79
C GLU A 68 8.69 10.13 -0.69
N GLN A 69 9.96 10.38 -0.38
CA GLN A 69 10.74 9.55 0.56
C GLN A 69 10.12 9.54 1.96
N GLN A 70 9.85 10.72 2.55
CA GLN A 70 9.23 10.82 3.87
C GLN A 70 7.79 10.30 3.88
N PHE A 71 7.04 10.49 2.77
CA PHE A 71 5.69 9.94 2.65
C PHE A 71 5.72 8.40 2.66
N VAL A 72 6.59 7.80 1.84
CA VAL A 72 6.76 6.35 1.73
C VAL A 72 7.24 5.76 3.05
N GLU A 73 8.21 6.39 3.70
CA GLU A 73 8.69 5.97 5.01
C GLU A 73 7.57 6.03 6.05
N PHE A 74 6.83 7.14 6.15
CA PHE A 74 5.74 7.27 7.10
C PHE A 74 4.64 6.22 6.86
N VAL A 75 4.12 6.11 5.64
CA VAL A 75 2.98 5.24 5.32
C VAL A 75 3.37 3.77 5.48
N SER A 76 4.50 3.33 4.94
CA SER A 76 4.93 1.93 5.03
C SER A 76 5.21 1.47 6.48
N ASN A 77 5.66 2.39 7.35
CA ASN A 77 5.85 2.15 8.78
C ASN A 77 4.55 2.26 9.60
N TYR A 78 3.60 3.10 9.18
CA TYR A 78 2.30 3.23 9.84
C TYR A 78 1.43 1.99 9.57
N ILE A 79 1.39 1.50 8.33
CA ILE A 79 0.69 0.25 7.96
C ILE A 79 1.17 -0.95 8.81
N LYS A 80 2.46 -1.02 9.15
CA LYS A 80 3.06 -2.09 9.98
C LYS A 80 2.79 -1.95 11.48
N LYS A 81 2.67 -0.73 11.99
CA LYS A 81 2.47 -0.48 13.44
C LYS A 81 1.68 0.82 13.64
N PRO A 82 0.37 0.79 13.34
CA PRO A 82 -0.51 1.92 13.57
C PRO A 82 -0.69 2.10 15.09
N THR A 83 -0.67 3.35 15.55
CA THR A 83 -0.90 3.75 16.94
C THR A 83 -1.46 5.17 16.94
N ARG A 84 -2.24 5.56 17.97
CA ARG A 84 -2.79 6.92 18.06
C ARG A 84 -1.67 7.99 17.99
N ILE A 85 -0.57 7.79 18.73
CA ILE A 85 0.60 8.69 18.77
C ILE A 85 1.29 8.84 17.40
N ARG A 86 1.35 7.77 16.59
CA ARG A 86 1.93 7.83 15.24
C ARG A 86 0.93 8.24 14.16
N SER A 87 -0.37 8.35 14.49
CA SER A 87 -1.34 8.85 13.54
C SER A 87 -1.07 10.32 13.22
N ARG A 88 -1.39 10.71 12.00
CA ARG A 88 -1.42 12.11 11.55
C ARG A 88 -2.84 12.60 11.23
N THR A 89 -3.84 11.74 11.45
CA THR A 89 -5.25 12.15 11.42
C THR A 89 -5.58 12.98 12.65
N LYS A 90 -6.64 13.80 12.60
CA LYS A 90 -7.25 14.37 13.81
C LYS A 90 -7.81 13.25 14.69
N ASP A 91 -7.85 13.42 16.01
CA ASP A 91 -8.41 12.42 16.94
C ASP A 91 -9.86 12.06 16.59
N ALA A 92 -10.70 13.04 16.25
CA ALA A 92 -12.08 12.82 15.81
C ALA A 92 -12.24 11.89 14.58
N VAL A 93 -11.17 11.63 13.82
CA VAL A 93 -11.16 10.60 12.76
C VAL A 93 -10.95 9.20 13.35
N ILE A 94 -10.07 9.07 14.34
CA ILE A 94 -9.81 7.83 15.09
C ILE A 94 -11.02 7.49 15.97
N ASP A 95 -11.64 8.49 16.59
CA ASP A 95 -12.80 8.29 17.47
C ASP A 95 -14.04 7.87 16.66
N ARG A 96 -14.09 8.22 15.36
CA ARG A 96 -15.15 7.78 14.43
C ARG A 96 -14.90 6.40 13.81
N PHE A 97 -13.68 6.13 13.32
CA PHE A 97 -13.38 4.95 12.51
C PHE A 97 -12.57 3.87 13.26
N GLY A 98 -12.21 4.13 14.51
CA GLY A 98 -11.19 3.38 15.22
C GLY A 98 -9.77 3.69 14.74
N LEU A 99 -8.80 3.01 15.35
CA LEU A 99 -7.43 2.98 14.86
C LEU A 99 -7.35 2.00 13.68
N MET A 100 -6.59 2.35 12.64
CA MET A 100 -6.29 1.44 11.52
C MET A 100 -5.72 0.11 12.07
N PRO A 101 -6.22 -1.06 11.63
CA PRO A 101 -5.67 -2.35 12.05
C PRO A 101 -4.25 -2.55 11.52
N ASN A 102 -3.44 -3.34 12.23
CA ASN A 102 -2.12 -3.76 11.76
C ASN A 102 -2.29 -4.79 10.62
N ILE A 103 -2.45 -4.29 9.39
CA ILE A 103 -2.46 -5.14 8.19
C ILE A 103 -1.05 -5.53 7.73
N GLY A 104 0.01 -4.98 8.35
CA GLY A 104 1.42 -5.22 7.97
C GLY A 104 1.93 -6.66 8.12
N ALA A 105 1.15 -7.56 8.71
CA ALA A 105 1.39 -9.00 8.69
C ALA A 105 0.99 -9.65 7.33
N ASN A 106 0.07 -9.03 6.60
CA ASN A 106 -0.53 -9.55 5.36
C ASN A 106 0.02 -8.87 4.10
N ILE A 107 1.09 -8.08 4.22
CA ILE A 107 1.69 -7.29 3.14
C ILE A 107 3.19 -7.11 3.41
N SER A 108 4.04 -7.46 2.44
CA SER A 108 5.50 -7.40 2.56
C SER A 108 6.03 -5.98 2.78
N ASN A 109 7.31 -5.83 3.16
CA ASN A 109 7.89 -4.48 3.30
C ASN A 109 7.90 -3.75 1.94
N GLU A 110 8.07 -4.50 0.87
CA GLU A 110 8.23 -4.05 -0.51
C GLU A 110 6.86 -3.59 -1.05
N GLU A 111 5.82 -4.41 -0.91
CA GLU A 111 4.45 -3.99 -1.26
C GLU A 111 4.00 -2.75 -0.47
N ARG A 112 4.34 -2.65 0.83
CA ARG A 112 4.04 -1.44 1.63
C ARG A 112 4.73 -0.19 1.08
N LYS A 113 5.96 -0.31 0.56
CA LYS A 113 6.65 0.80 -0.11
C LYS A 113 6.00 1.09 -1.47
N THR A 114 5.66 0.07 -2.25
CA THR A 114 5.04 0.19 -3.57
C THR A 114 3.68 0.88 -3.51
N VAL A 115 2.77 0.45 -2.63
CA VAL A 115 1.47 1.11 -2.46
C VAL A 115 1.63 2.54 -1.92
N ALA A 116 2.57 2.78 -1.01
CA ALA A 116 2.84 4.14 -0.51
C ALA A 116 3.40 5.07 -1.60
N LYS A 117 4.27 4.57 -2.49
CA LYS A 117 4.79 5.33 -3.63
C LYS A 117 3.69 5.64 -4.64
N TRP A 118 2.83 4.67 -4.94
CA TRP A 118 1.66 4.88 -5.80
C TRP A 118 0.64 5.85 -5.18
N MET A 119 0.39 5.77 -3.88
CA MET A 119 -0.40 6.78 -3.15
C MET A 119 0.21 8.18 -3.35
N PHE A 120 1.52 8.33 -3.15
CA PHE A 120 2.19 9.60 -3.33
C PHE A 120 2.10 10.12 -4.77
N ASN A 121 2.15 9.26 -5.79
CA ASN A 121 2.27 9.64 -7.21
C ASN A 121 0.97 9.67 -8.03
N ASN A 122 -0.06 8.93 -7.63
CA ASN A 122 -1.32 8.82 -8.37
C ASN A 122 -2.49 9.41 -7.57
N VAL A 123 -2.60 9.07 -6.29
CA VAL A 123 -3.85 9.21 -5.53
C VAL A 123 -4.06 10.61 -4.93
N GLY A 124 -5.31 11.09 -4.95
CA GLY A 124 -5.74 12.30 -4.24
C GLY A 124 -5.10 13.61 -4.71
N ARG A 125 -4.59 13.64 -5.96
CA ARG A 125 -4.33 14.88 -6.69
C ARG A 125 -5.66 15.48 -7.15
N ASN A 126 -5.73 16.80 -7.11
CA ASN A 126 -6.70 17.58 -7.89
C ASN A 126 -5.94 18.12 -9.09
#